data_AF-A0A366ENR3-F1
#
_entry.id   AF-A0A366ENR3-F1
#
_cell.length_a   1.000
_cell.length_b   1.000
_cell.length_c   1.000
_cell.angle_alpha   90.00
_cell.angle_beta   90.00
_cell.angle_gamma   90.00
#
_symmetry.space_group_name_H-M   'P 1'
#
loop_
_entity.id
_entity.type
_entity.pdbx_description
1 polymer ?
#
loop_
_entity_poly.entity_id
_entity_poly.type
_entity_poly.pdbx_seq_one_letter_code
_entity_poly.pdbx_strand_id
1 'polypeptide(L)'
;MSLALAAMAAAPAFADCGQDMQKLGAARNGEMEKLNNFFKSFKGKPADPEAACERTRGLMQAEQAMLSYMEKNKDWCSIPDEAIANFKANHAKSATFAAKACTAAAQMRKMKEQAAKGEGGGPQAQPLPAGPL
;
A
#
# COMPACT_ATOMS: atom_id res chain seq x y z
N MET A 1 -24.24 -20.90 -45.71
CA MET A 1 -24.06 -20.10 -44.47
C MET A 1 -23.00 -20.81 -43.63
N SER A 2 -21.76 -20.34 -43.70
CA SER A 2 -20.63 -20.94 -42.98
C SER A 2 -20.62 -20.42 -41.55
N LEU A 3 -20.82 -21.32 -40.57
CA LEU A 3 -20.47 -21.09 -39.18
C LEU A 3 -18.94 -21.19 -39.05
N ALA A 4 -18.25 -20.06 -38.87
CA ALA A 4 -16.87 -20.05 -38.41
C ALA A 4 -16.88 -19.89 -36.88
N LEU A 5 -16.76 -21.00 -36.17
CA LEU A 5 -16.57 -21.05 -34.72
C LEU A 5 -15.09 -20.77 -34.41
N ALA A 6 -14.70 -19.50 -34.36
CA ALA A 6 -13.38 -19.09 -33.88
C ALA A 6 -13.46 -18.82 -32.37
N ALA A 7 -13.28 -19.87 -31.56
CA ALA A 7 -13.25 -19.75 -30.11
C ALA A 7 -12.01 -20.43 -29.52
N MET A 8 -11.29 -19.65 -28.69
CA MET A 8 -10.53 -20.08 -27.52
C MET A 8 -9.11 -20.64 -27.72
N ALA A 9 -8.13 -19.73 -27.84
CA ALA A 9 -6.74 -20.00 -27.45
C ALA A 9 -6.27 -19.17 -26.23
N ALA A 10 -7.11 -18.28 -25.68
CA ALA A 10 -6.72 -17.39 -24.58
C ALA A 10 -7.00 -17.95 -23.17
N ALA A 11 -7.71 -19.08 -23.05
CA ALA A 11 -8.17 -19.61 -21.76
C ALA A 11 -7.06 -19.89 -20.71
N PRO A 12 -5.90 -20.49 -21.04
CA PRO A 12 -4.89 -20.79 -20.02
C PRO A 12 -4.18 -19.52 -19.52
N ALA A 13 -3.84 -18.59 -20.43
CA ALA A 13 -3.23 -17.31 -20.08
C ALA A 13 -4.10 -16.51 -19.10
N PHE A 14 -5.41 -16.42 -19.36
CA PHE A 14 -6.34 -15.72 -18.47
C PHE A 14 -6.52 -16.43 -17.12
N ALA A 15 -6.44 -17.76 -17.06
CA ALA A 15 -6.53 -18.51 -15.80
C ALA A 15 -5.32 -18.23 -14.89
N ASP A 16 -4.09 -18.30 -15.43
CA ASP A 16 -2.86 -17.97 -14.70
C ASP A 16 -2.86 -16.51 -14.23
N CYS A 17 -3.21 -15.57 -15.12
CA CYS A 17 -3.32 -14.16 -14.78
C CYS A 17 -4.34 -13.88 -13.67
N GLY A 18 -5.48 -14.58 -13.69
CA GLY A 18 -6.50 -14.48 -12.66
C GLY A 18 -5.99 -14.95 -11.31
N GLN A 19 -5.30 -16.10 -11.25
CA GLN A 19 -4.74 -16.63 -10.01
C GLN A 19 -3.62 -15.74 -9.45
N ASP A 20 -2.73 -15.24 -10.31
CA ASP A 20 -1.65 -14.34 -9.88
C ASP A 20 -2.19 -13.02 -9.34
N MET A 21 -3.16 -12.41 -10.03
CA MET A 21 -3.83 -11.20 -9.55
C MET A 21 -4.60 -11.43 -8.24
N GLN A 22 -5.24 -12.59 -8.07
CA GLN A 22 -5.88 -12.97 -6.81
C GLN A 22 -4.85 -13.10 -5.68
N LYS A 23 -3.71 -13.74 -5.93
CA LYS A 23 -2.64 -13.91 -4.93
C LYS A 23 -2.01 -12.58 -4.53
N LEU A 24 -1.69 -11.73 -5.51
CA LEU A 24 -1.15 -10.39 -5.28
C LEU A 24 -2.16 -9.49 -4.56
N GLY A 25 -3.42 -9.54 -4.98
CA GLY A 25 -4.52 -8.83 -4.32
C GLY A 25 -4.73 -9.28 -2.88
N ALA A 26 -4.68 -10.59 -2.61
CA ALA A 26 -4.78 -11.13 -1.26
C ALA A 26 -3.62 -10.67 -0.36
N ALA A 27 -2.38 -10.65 -0.88
CA ALA A 27 -1.23 -10.12 -0.15
C ALA A 27 -1.41 -8.64 0.19
N ARG A 28 -1.80 -7.82 -0.79
CA ARG A 28 -2.08 -6.38 -0.61
C ARG A 28 -3.19 -6.14 0.42
N ASN A 29 -4.29 -6.90 0.33
CA ASN A 29 -5.41 -6.77 1.26
C ASN A 29 -5.04 -7.24 2.67
N GLY A 30 -4.22 -8.28 2.81
CA GLY A 30 -3.70 -8.72 4.11
C GLY A 30 -2.86 -7.63 4.79
N GLU A 31 -2.01 -6.92 4.04
CA GLU A 31 -1.25 -5.78 4.58
C GLU A 31 -2.15 -4.60 4.96
N MET A 32 -3.16 -4.29 4.14
CA MET A 32 -4.17 -3.28 4.49
C MET A 32 -4.93 -3.63 5.76
N GLU A 33 -5.30 -4.90 5.94
CA GLU A 33 -6.01 -5.34 7.15
C GLU A 33 -5.13 -5.20 8.39
N LYS A 34 -3.86 -5.60 8.31
CA LYS A 34 -2.88 -5.38 9.39
C LYS A 34 -2.76 -3.91 9.75
N LEU A 35 -2.71 -3.03 8.75
CA LEU A 35 -2.58 -1.59 8.93
C LEU A 35 -3.86 -0.98 9.54
N ASN A 36 -5.03 -1.39 9.07
CA ASN A 36 -6.32 -1.00 9.64
C ASN A 36 -6.46 -1.45 11.10
N ASN A 37 -6.09 -2.68 11.41
CA ASN A 37 -6.13 -3.22 12.78
C ASN A 37 -5.15 -2.49 13.69
N PHE A 38 -3.97 -2.14 13.18
CA PHE A 38 -3.02 -1.28 13.87
C PHE A 38 -3.65 0.07 14.24
N PHE A 39 -4.23 0.81 13.29
CA PHE A 39 -4.87 2.09 13.60
C PHE A 39 -6.08 1.98 14.53
N LYS A 40 -6.89 0.94 14.37
CA LYS A 40 -8.02 0.67 15.28
C LYS A 40 -7.58 0.41 16.72
N SER A 41 -6.40 -0.19 16.93
CA SER A 41 -5.90 -0.50 18.26
C SER A 41 -5.66 0.74 19.14
N PHE A 42 -5.48 1.91 18.52
CA PHE A 42 -5.27 3.15 19.26
C PHE A 42 -6.56 3.76 19.83
N LYS A 43 -7.76 3.28 19.46
CA LYS A 43 -9.05 3.75 19.99
C LYS A 43 -9.18 5.28 20.06
N GLY A 44 -8.77 5.97 18.99
CA GLY A 44 -8.80 7.44 18.90
C GLY A 44 -7.61 8.16 19.54
N LYS A 45 -6.66 7.43 20.14
CA LYS A 45 -5.37 7.99 20.56
C LYS A 45 -4.45 8.16 19.34
N PRO A 46 -3.49 9.10 19.39
CA PRO A 46 -2.48 9.22 18.35
C PRO A 46 -1.73 7.89 18.17
N ALA A 47 -1.62 7.43 16.93
CA ALA A 47 -0.81 6.27 16.59
C ALA A 47 0.68 6.59 16.78
N ASP A 48 1.45 5.60 17.22
CA ASP A 48 2.91 5.74 17.28
C ASP A 48 3.48 5.88 15.86
N PRO A 49 4.15 7.01 15.53
CA PRO A 49 4.64 7.24 14.19
C PRO A 49 5.73 6.27 13.74
N GLU A 50 6.58 5.80 14.67
CA GLU A 50 7.62 4.81 14.37
C GLU A 50 6.98 3.49 13.92
N ALA A 51 6.07 2.95 14.73
CA ALA A 51 5.32 1.76 14.36
C ALA A 51 4.47 1.96 13.08
N ALA A 52 3.85 3.13 12.88
CA ALA A 52 3.09 3.42 11.67
C ALA A 52 3.98 3.41 10.41
N CYS A 53 5.15 4.06 10.47
CA CYS A 53 6.12 4.07 9.38
C CYS A 53 6.53 2.65 8.99
N GLU A 54 6.89 1.81 9.98
CA GLU A 54 7.26 0.42 9.74
C GLU A 54 6.11 -0.40 9.12
N ARG A 55 4.89 -0.25 9.65
CA ARG A 55 3.72 -1.00 9.18
C ARG A 55 3.29 -0.63 7.76
N THR A 56 3.48 0.61 7.33
CA THR A 56 3.17 1.02 5.96
C THR A 56 4.11 0.40 4.91
N ARG A 57 5.32 -0.03 5.30
CA ARG A 57 6.28 -0.65 4.37
C ARG A 57 5.77 -1.94 3.74
N GLY A 58 5.07 -2.78 4.51
CA GLY A 58 4.49 -4.02 4.01
C GLY A 58 3.48 -3.78 2.89
N LEU A 59 2.56 -2.83 3.10
CA LEU A 59 1.58 -2.41 2.10
C LEU A 59 2.26 -1.89 0.84
N MET A 60 3.25 -1.01 0.98
CA MET A 60 3.99 -0.44 -0.15
C MET A 60 4.69 -1.51 -0.99
N GLN A 61 5.27 -2.53 -0.34
CA GLN A 61 5.90 -3.65 -1.04
C GLN A 61 4.89 -4.51 -1.79
N ALA A 62 3.74 -4.82 -1.16
CA ALA A 62 2.68 -5.60 -1.80
C ALA A 62 2.07 -4.86 -3.00
N GLU A 63 1.82 -3.55 -2.87
CA GLU A 63 1.33 -2.73 -3.98
C GLU A 63 2.37 -2.63 -5.10
N GLN A 64 3.64 -2.42 -4.79
CA GLN A 64 4.69 -2.37 -5.81
C GLN A 64 4.81 -3.72 -6.57
N ALA A 65 4.67 -4.85 -5.87
CA ALA A 65 4.68 -6.17 -6.50
C ALA A 65 3.48 -6.33 -7.46
N MET A 66 2.29 -5.93 -7.02
CA MET A 66 1.08 -5.96 -7.84
C MET A 66 1.19 -5.04 -9.06
N LEU A 67 1.64 -3.79 -8.88
CA LEU A 67 1.86 -2.86 -9.98
C LEU A 67 2.88 -3.39 -10.99
N SER A 68 4.01 -3.94 -10.52
CA SER A 68 5.03 -4.51 -11.40
C SER A 68 4.48 -5.69 -12.21
N TYR A 69 3.65 -6.54 -11.59
CA TYR A 69 2.98 -7.62 -12.30
C TYR A 69 2.03 -7.08 -13.38
N MET A 70 1.22 -6.08 -13.04
CA MET A 70 0.26 -5.49 -13.98
C MET A 70 0.96 -4.88 -15.20
N GLU A 71 2.09 -4.18 -15.00
CA GLU A 71 2.86 -3.58 -16.09
C GLU A 71 3.56 -4.62 -16.95
N LYS A 72 4.23 -5.60 -16.33
CA LYS A 72 4.99 -6.64 -17.06
C LYS A 72 4.10 -7.58 -17.86
N ASN A 73 2.89 -7.85 -17.36
CA ASN A 73 1.98 -8.82 -17.96
C ASN A 73 0.79 -8.14 -18.65
N LYS A 74 0.84 -6.82 -18.85
CA LYS A 74 -0.25 -6.02 -19.40
C LYS A 74 -0.85 -6.64 -20.67
N ASP A 75 -0.03 -6.85 -21.68
CA ASP A 75 -0.51 -7.31 -22.99
C ASP A 75 -0.95 -8.79 -22.94
N TRP A 76 -0.19 -9.61 -22.22
CA TRP A 76 -0.49 -11.04 -22.05
C TRP A 76 -1.80 -11.29 -21.30
N CYS A 77 -2.00 -10.57 -20.20
CA CYS A 77 -3.20 -10.66 -19.37
C CYS A 77 -4.33 -9.73 -19.83
N SER A 78 -4.15 -8.99 -20.93
CA SER A 78 -5.08 -7.95 -21.40
C SER A 78 -5.52 -6.98 -20.29
N ILE A 79 -4.57 -6.52 -19.46
CA ILE A 79 -4.85 -5.58 -18.36
C ILE A 79 -5.04 -4.18 -18.97
N PRO A 80 -6.19 -3.53 -18.73
CA PRO A 80 -6.44 -2.18 -19.25
C PRO A 80 -5.44 -1.15 -18.69
N ASP A 81 -5.01 -0.19 -19.53
CA ASP A 81 -4.15 0.91 -19.07
C ASP A 81 -4.78 1.72 -17.95
N GLU A 82 -6.10 1.92 -18.01
CA GLU A 82 -6.85 2.60 -16.97
C GLU A 82 -6.75 1.89 -15.62
N ALA A 83 -6.74 0.56 -15.60
CA ALA A 83 -6.56 -0.21 -14.36
C ALA A 83 -5.16 0.01 -13.77
N ILE A 84 -4.12 0.03 -14.61
CA ILE A 84 -2.74 0.33 -14.18
C ILE A 84 -2.65 1.77 -13.67
N ALA A 85 -3.24 2.74 -14.38
CA ALA A 85 -3.23 4.14 -14.00
C ALA A 85 -3.95 4.38 -12.66
N ASN A 86 -5.13 3.79 -12.48
CA ASN A 86 -5.87 3.85 -11.23
C ASN A 86 -5.08 3.21 -10.07
N PHE A 87 -4.40 2.09 -10.33
CA PHE A 87 -3.57 1.46 -9.33
C PHE A 87 -2.35 2.31 -8.95
N LYS A 88 -1.68 2.94 -9.92
CA LYS A 88 -0.60 3.91 -9.68
C LYS A 88 -1.07 5.09 -8.82
N ALA A 89 -2.25 5.64 -9.12
CA ALA A 89 -2.82 6.73 -8.35
C ALA A 89 -3.09 6.33 -6.89
N ASN A 90 -3.61 5.12 -6.66
CA ASN A 90 -3.82 4.59 -5.31
C ASN A 90 -2.49 4.33 -4.59
N HIS A 91 -1.52 3.72 -5.27
CA HIS A 91 -0.19 3.52 -4.73
C HIS A 91 0.49 4.84 -4.32
N ALA A 92 0.31 5.91 -5.10
CA ALA A 92 0.84 7.24 -4.76
C ALA A 92 0.20 7.82 -3.49
N LYS A 93 -1.08 7.53 -3.22
CA LYS A 93 -1.74 7.91 -1.95
C LYS A 93 -1.15 7.13 -0.78
N SER A 94 -0.99 5.81 -0.93
CA SER A 94 -0.30 4.96 0.06
C SER A 94 1.12 5.46 0.34
N ALA A 95 1.87 5.83 -0.70
CA ALA A 95 3.22 6.39 -0.60
C ALA A 95 3.24 7.71 0.17
N THR A 96 2.29 8.60 -0.12
CA THR A 96 2.15 9.89 0.58
C THR A 96 1.86 9.68 2.06
N PHE A 97 1.00 8.72 2.39
CA PHE A 97 0.71 8.36 3.78
C PHE A 97 1.95 7.78 4.49
N ALA A 98 2.63 6.83 3.87
CA ALA A 98 3.87 6.25 4.39
C ALA A 98 4.94 7.33 4.64
N ALA A 99 5.11 8.26 3.70
CA ALA A 99 6.03 9.39 3.83
C ALA A 99 5.70 10.28 5.04
N LYS A 100 4.41 10.58 5.26
CA LYS A 100 3.95 11.34 6.45
C LYS A 100 4.22 10.58 7.74
N ALA A 101 3.91 9.28 7.78
CA ALA A 101 4.18 8.42 8.94
C ALA A 101 5.67 8.41 9.29
N CYS A 102 6.53 8.20 8.30
CA CYS A 102 7.97 8.17 8.49
C CYS A 102 8.57 9.54 8.83
N THR A 103 8.03 10.63 8.28
CA THR A 103 8.46 11.99 8.64
C THR A 103 8.14 12.28 10.11
N ALA A 104 6.93 11.94 10.56
CA ALA A 104 6.55 12.07 11.97
C ALA A 104 7.40 11.18 12.88
N ALA A 105 7.74 9.95 12.46
CA ALA A 105 8.67 9.07 13.17
C ALA A 105 10.05 9.72 13.35
N ALA A 106 10.61 10.27 12.27
CA ALA A 106 11.90 10.95 12.30
C ALA A 106 11.89 12.18 13.24
N GLN A 107 10.81 12.95 13.25
CA GLN A 107 10.63 14.08 14.16
C GLN A 107 10.53 13.63 15.63
N MET A 108 9.76 12.58 15.91
CA MET A 108 9.63 12.01 17.25
C MET A 108 10.97 11.50 17.79
N ARG A 109 11.76 10.81 16.96
CA ARG A 109 13.10 10.36 17.35
C ARG A 109 14.01 11.54 17.72
N LYS A 110 14.02 12.61 16.91
CA LYS A 110 14.82 13.82 17.19
C LYS A 110 14.40 14.47 18.52
N MET A 111 13.09 14.56 18.79
CA MET A 111 12.60 15.09 20.07
C MET A 111 13.00 14.23 21.27
N LYS A 112 12.92 12.89 21.15
CA LYS A 112 13.39 11.97 22.21
C LYS A 112 14.89 12.13 22.48
N GLU A 113 15.69 12.26 21.42
CA GLU A 113 17.15 12.49 21.52
C GLU A 113 17.48 13.86 22.18
N GLN A 114 16.71 14.91 21.89
CA GLN A 114 16.85 16.24 22.52
C GLN A 114 16.42 16.23 23.99
N ALA A 115 15.29 15.59 24.30
CA ALA A 115 14.81 15.43 25.68
C ALA A 115 15.79 14.63 26.55
N ALA A 116 16.43 13.60 25.98
CA ALA A 116 17.47 12.83 26.66
C ALA A 116 18.76 13.63 26.94
N LYS A 117 18.97 14.76 26.25
CA LYS A 117 20.14 15.63 26.42
C LYS A 117 19.90 16.83 27.35
N GLY A 118 18.73 16.93 27.99
CA GLY A 118 18.49 17.85 29.11
C GLY A 118 17.98 19.26 28.75
N GLU A 119 17.69 19.57 27.49
CA GLU A 119 17.03 20.82 27.11
C GLU A 119 15.51 20.59 26.95
N GLY A 120 14.78 20.84 28.03
CA GLY A 120 13.33 20.76 28.06
C GLY A 120 12.66 21.91 27.33
N GLY A 121 11.95 21.61 26.24
CA GLY A 121 11.04 22.54 25.56
C GLY A 121 11.00 22.34 24.05
N GLY A 122 10.33 21.28 23.57
CA GLY A 122 10.18 20.99 22.14
C GLY A 122 8.72 21.00 21.66
N PRO A 123 8.43 21.50 20.44
CA PRO A 123 7.08 21.60 19.89
C PRO A 123 6.39 20.23 19.70
N GLN A 124 5.06 20.22 19.86
CA GLN A 124 4.23 19.02 19.89
C GLN A 124 4.20 18.28 18.54
N ALA A 125 4.37 16.96 18.57
CA ALA A 125 4.24 16.10 17.39
C ALA A 125 2.83 16.20 16.79
N GLN A 126 2.74 16.45 15.48
CA GLN A 126 1.45 16.51 14.81
C GLN A 126 0.87 15.11 14.67
N PRO A 127 -0.41 14.91 15.04
CA PRO A 127 -1.03 13.59 15.03
C PRO A 127 -1.11 13.03 13.60
N LEU A 128 -0.88 11.73 13.45
CA LEU A 128 -1.14 11.05 12.19
C LEU A 128 -2.64 11.10 11.87
N PRO A 129 -3.03 11.35 10.61
CA PRO A 129 -4.44 11.38 10.23
C PRO A 129 -5.07 10.01 10.48
N ALA A 130 -6.13 9.98 11.29
CA ALA A 130 -6.95 8.81 11.54
C ALA A 130 -8.06 8.74 10.48
N GLY A 131 -7.71 8.33 9.26
CA GLY A 131 -8.66 8.16 8.16
C GLY A 131 -8.44 6.83 7.44
N PRO A 132 -9.44 6.31 6.71
CA PRO A 132 -9.24 5.14 5.87
C PRO A 132 -8.25 5.49 4.77
N LEU A 133 -7.26 4.60 4.57
CA LEU A 133 -6.38 4.61 3.41
C LEU A 133 -7.17 4.33 2.13
#